data_AF-A0A8S1H8M3-F1
#
_entry.id   AF-A0A8S1H8M3-F1
#
_cell.length_a   1.000
_cell.length_b   1.000
_cell.length_c   1.000
_cell.angle_alpha   90.00
_cell.angle_beta   90.00
_cell.angle_gamma   90.00
#
_symmetry.space_group_name_H-M   'P 1'
#
loop_
_entity.id
_entity.type
_entity.pdbx_description
1 polymer ?
#
loop_
_entity_poly.entity_id
_entity_poly.type
_entity_poly.pdbx_seq_one_letter_code
_entity_poly.pdbx_strand_id
1 'polypeptide(L)'
;MSYQTTLEQLKRYRNAQKEAESAAAQDFPPQKAENEVKVESTNRQRPKAQGIWLRLFNIDLLDNFAFRAWRDVYHRHPNPTIIGSLGFYLVAQLFFVWAQFGMVFFVLAALTAICLNLGQRDRDQPSAYSVFNENCERLPGQMTAEHFERDVLQRRVK
;
A
#
# COMPACT_ATOMS: atom_id res chain seq x y z
N MET A 1 14.06 38.97 33.18
CA MET A 1 13.20 39.80 32.31
C MET A 1 13.07 39.23 30.87
N SER A 2 13.21 37.91 30.64
CA SER A 2 13.33 37.31 29.29
C SER A 2 12.09 36.50 28.83
N TYR A 3 11.34 35.90 29.76
CA TYR A 3 10.24 34.99 29.44
C TYR A 3 8.94 35.68 28.99
N GLN A 4 8.64 36.86 29.53
CA GLN A 4 7.42 37.60 29.16
C GLN A 4 7.51 38.12 27.72
N THR A 5 8.71 38.50 27.29
CA THR A 5 8.97 39.02 25.94
C THR A 5 8.84 37.94 24.87
N THR A 6 9.29 36.72 25.14
CA THR A 6 9.17 35.59 24.20
C THR A 6 7.73 35.12 24.05
N LEU A 7 6.95 35.12 25.14
CA LEU A 7 5.51 34.81 25.07
C LEU A 7 4.74 35.83 24.23
N GLU A 8 5.06 37.12 24.37
CA GLU A 8 4.45 38.16 23.54
C GLU A 8 4.81 38.01 22.06
N GLN A 9 6.05 37.63 21.73
CA GLN A 9 6.45 37.33 20.36
C GLN A 9 5.71 36.12 19.77
N LEU A 10 5.54 35.04 20.55
CA LEU A 10 4.80 33.85 20.12
C LEU A 10 3.32 34.12 19.90
N LYS A 11 2.69 34.94 20.76
CA LYS A 11 1.28 35.35 20.58
C LYS A 11 1.11 36.15 19.29
N ARG A 12 2.02 37.10 19.02
CA ARG A 12 2.00 37.91 17.79
C ARG A 12 2.15 37.05 16.54
N TYR A 13 3.09 36.10 16.57
CA TYR A 13 3.31 35.18 15.44
C TYR A 13 2.08 34.29 15.15
N ARG A 14 1.44 33.75 16.20
CA ARG A 14 0.22 32.94 16.08
C ARG A 14 -0.94 33.72 15.49
N ASN A 15 -1.11 34.98 15.88
CA ASN A 15 -2.19 35.82 15.37
C ASN A 15 -1.97 36.18 13.90
N ALA A 16 -0.73 36.49 13.50
CA ALA A 16 -0.38 36.74 12.10
C ALA A 16 -0.64 35.51 11.20
N GLN A 17 -0.41 34.28 11.69
CA GLN A 17 -0.77 33.07 10.94
C GLN A 17 -2.27 32.90 10.77
N LYS A 18 -3.07 33.16 11.82
CA LYS A 18 -4.53 33.09 11.72
C LYS A 18 -5.10 34.12 10.75
N GLU A 19 -4.52 35.32 10.73
CA GLU A 19 -4.88 36.37 9.77
C GLU A 19 -4.54 35.93 8.33
N ALA A 20 -3.35 35.37 8.10
CA ALA A 20 -2.94 34.85 6.79
C ALA A 20 -3.81 33.66 6.32
N GLU A 21 -4.19 32.74 7.22
CA GLU A 21 -5.12 31.64 6.93
C GLU A 21 -6.52 32.17 6.60
N SER A 22 -7.01 33.16 7.34
CA SER A 22 -8.33 33.77 7.09
C SER A 22 -8.38 34.57 5.79
N ALA A 23 -7.27 35.21 5.39
CA ALA A 23 -7.15 35.90 4.12
C ALA A 23 -7.05 34.90 2.95
N ALA A 24 -6.29 33.81 3.10
CA ALA A 24 -6.21 32.74 2.10
C ALA A 24 -7.54 31.99 1.92
N ALA A 25 -8.38 31.92 2.96
CA ALA A 25 -9.71 31.33 2.91
C ALA A 25 -10.77 32.22 2.23
N GLN A 26 -10.51 33.53 2.08
CA GLN A 26 -11.46 34.46 1.46
C GLN A 26 -11.32 34.57 -0.07
N ASP A 27 -10.19 34.14 -0.66
CA ASP A 27 -9.92 34.26 -2.10
C ASP A 27 -10.47 33.11 -2.97
N PHE A 28 -11.06 32.06 -2.38
CA PHE A 28 -11.66 30.94 -3.11
C PHE A 28 -13.20 30.91 -2.94
N PRO A 29 -14.00 31.24 -3.97
CA PRO A 29 -15.46 31.18 -3.86
C PRO A 29 -15.94 29.71 -3.69
N PRO A 30 -16.76 29.41 -2.68
CA PRO A 30 -16.98 28.02 -2.23
C PRO A 30 -18.00 27.19 -3.04
N GLN A 31 -18.70 27.76 -4.04
CA GLN A 31 -19.93 27.09 -4.54
C GLN A 31 -19.84 26.44 -5.91
N LYS A 32 -18.77 26.64 -6.69
CA LYS A 32 -18.69 26.07 -8.06
C LYS A 32 -18.03 24.68 -8.10
N ALA A 33 -17.15 24.37 -7.14
CA ALA A 33 -16.41 23.11 -7.10
C ALA A 33 -17.22 21.93 -6.54
N GLU A 34 -18.09 22.16 -5.56
CA GLU A 34 -18.78 21.05 -4.86
C GLU A 34 -19.78 20.30 -5.76
N ASN A 35 -20.40 21.01 -6.71
CA ASN A 35 -21.39 20.43 -7.62
C ASN A 35 -20.75 19.61 -8.76
N GLU A 36 -19.54 19.94 -9.21
CA GLU A 36 -18.82 19.14 -10.21
C GLU A 36 -18.11 17.95 -9.55
N VAL A 37 -17.58 18.12 -8.34
CA VAL A 37 -16.87 17.06 -7.59
C VAL A 37 -17.81 15.92 -7.17
N LYS A 38 -19.08 16.19 -6.84
CA LYS A 38 -20.03 15.15 -6.40
C LYS A 38 -20.59 14.31 -7.55
N VAL A 39 -20.64 14.85 -8.77
CA VAL A 39 -21.16 14.15 -9.95
C VAL A 39 -20.13 13.16 -10.49
N GLU A 40 -18.83 13.45 -10.36
CA GLU A 40 -17.77 12.59 -10.90
C GLU A 40 -17.36 11.44 -9.96
N SER A 41 -17.59 11.57 -8.65
CA SER A 41 -17.20 10.56 -7.65
C SER A 41 -18.05 9.27 -7.67
N THR A 42 -19.25 9.31 -8.27
CA THR A 42 -20.20 8.18 -8.21
C THR A 42 -20.07 7.21 -9.38
N ASN A 43 -19.34 7.56 -10.45
CA ASN A 43 -19.30 6.75 -11.67
C ASN A 43 -17.90 6.61 -12.25
N ARG A 44 -16.95 6.16 -11.43
CA ARG A 44 -15.67 5.64 -11.93
C ARG A 44 -15.55 4.16 -11.58
N GLN A 45 -16.48 3.35 -12.11
CA GLN A 45 -16.29 1.90 -12.19
C GLN A 45 -15.03 1.65 -13.01
N ARG A 46 -13.92 1.33 -12.33
CA ARG A 46 -12.65 1.01 -12.98
C ARG A 46 -12.86 -0.23 -13.86
N PRO A 47 -12.61 -0.17 -15.18
CA PRO A 47 -12.57 -1.38 -15.98
C PRO A 47 -11.44 -2.25 -15.40
N LYS A 48 -11.79 -3.48 -15.01
CA LYS A 48 -10.84 -4.54 -14.64
C LYS A 48 -10.00 -4.88 -15.88
N ALA A 49 -9.00 -4.06 -16.19
CA ALA A 49 -7.92 -4.44 -17.07
C ALA A 49 -7.03 -5.44 -16.31
N GLN A 50 -7.55 -6.66 -16.16
CA GLN A 50 -6.79 -7.82 -15.73
C GLN A 50 -5.80 -8.11 -16.86
N GLY A 51 -4.62 -7.50 -16.76
CA GLY A 51 -3.53 -7.76 -17.69
C GLY A 51 -3.28 -9.26 -17.79
N ILE A 52 -3.02 -9.74 -19.01
CA ILE A 52 -2.69 -11.16 -19.29
C ILE A 52 -1.50 -11.62 -18.43
N TRP A 53 -0.59 -10.70 -18.10
CA TRP A 53 0.48 -10.90 -17.13
C TRP A 53 0.00 -11.20 -15.71
N LEU A 54 -1.02 -10.48 -15.21
CA LEU A 54 -1.64 -10.82 -13.93
C LEU A 54 -2.37 -12.16 -14.01
N ARG A 55 -2.90 -12.59 -15.16
CA ARG A 55 -3.55 -13.91 -15.34
C ARG A 55 -2.56 -15.07 -15.35
N LEU A 56 -1.37 -14.88 -15.92
CA LEU A 56 -0.29 -15.88 -15.94
C LEU A 56 0.36 -16.04 -14.56
N PHE A 57 0.53 -14.94 -13.81
CA PHE A 57 0.94 -14.98 -12.40
C PHE A 57 -0.22 -15.17 -11.41
N ASN A 58 -1.48 -15.25 -11.88
CA ASN A 58 -2.67 -15.63 -11.09
C ASN A 58 -2.85 -17.15 -10.99
N ILE A 59 -1.86 -17.93 -11.43
CA ILE A 59 -1.68 -19.24 -10.82
C ILE A 59 -1.13 -18.90 -9.45
N ASP A 60 -2.02 -18.70 -8.49
CA ASP A 60 -1.65 -18.70 -7.09
C ASP A 60 -1.02 -20.07 -6.81
N LEU A 61 0.28 -20.19 -7.07
CA LEU A 61 1.05 -21.42 -6.92
C LEU A 61 0.97 -21.92 -5.45
N LEU A 62 0.75 -20.97 -4.54
CA LEU A 62 0.54 -21.15 -3.11
C LEU A 62 -0.95 -21.20 -2.70
N ASP A 63 -1.89 -21.16 -3.64
CA ASP A 63 -3.34 -21.31 -3.38
C ASP A 63 -3.91 -22.59 -4.01
N ASN A 64 -3.04 -23.58 -4.19
CA ASN A 64 -3.45 -24.95 -4.43
C ASN A 64 -4.34 -25.45 -3.27
N PHE A 65 -5.40 -26.21 -3.59
CA PHE A 65 -6.35 -26.75 -2.62
C PHE A 65 -5.65 -27.50 -1.46
N ALA A 66 -4.61 -28.27 -1.78
CA ALA A 66 -3.80 -28.97 -0.78
C ALA A 66 -3.11 -28.01 0.21
N PHE A 67 -2.68 -26.85 -0.29
CA PHE A 67 -2.01 -25.84 0.51
C PHE A 67 -2.99 -25.07 1.41
N ARG A 68 -4.20 -24.77 0.92
CA ARG A 68 -5.29 -24.20 1.73
C ARG A 68 -5.67 -25.13 2.89
N ALA A 69 -5.91 -26.41 2.59
CA ALA A 69 -6.26 -27.41 3.59
C ALA A 69 -5.15 -27.59 4.64
N TRP A 70 -3.88 -27.63 4.21
CA TRP A 70 -2.75 -27.70 5.13
C TRP A 70 -2.68 -26.48 6.07
N ARG A 71 -2.94 -25.27 5.55
CA ARG A 71 -2.96 -24.03 6.32
C ARG A 71 -4.11 -24.01 7.33
N ASP A 72 -5.30 -24.47 6.96
CA ASP A 72 -6.45 -24.56 7.88
C ASP A 72 -6.20 -25.56 9.01
N VAL A 73 -5.55 -26.69 8.71
CA VAL A 73 -5.13 -27.68 9.72
C VAL A 73 -4.04 -27.11 10.63
N TYR A 74 -3.09 -26.36 10.09
CA TYR A 74 -2.06 -25.65 10.85
C TYR A 74 -2.68 -24.69 11.88
N HIS A 75 -3.70 -23.92 11.50
CA HIS A 75 -4.39 -23.01 12.42
C HIS A 75 -5.09 -23.73 13.57
N ARG A 76 -5.62 -24.95 13.34
CA ARG A 76 -6.30 -25.73 14.38
C ARG A 76 -5.31 -26.38 15.36
N HIS A 77 -4.17 -26.87 14.85
CA HIS A 77 -3.14 -27.53 15.65
C HIS A 77 -1.73 -27.12 15.21
N PRO A 78 -1.13 -26.07 15.78
CA PRO A 78 0.13 -25.51 15.28
C PRO A 78 1.31 -26.45 15.50
N ASN A 79 1.50 -26.95 16.73
CA ASN A 79 2.67 -27.74 17.10
C ASN A 79 2.86 -29.03 16.27
N PRO A 80 1.86 -29.93 16.16
CA PRO A 80 2.05 -31.18 15.39
C PRO A 80 2.19 -30.92 13.89
N THR A 81 1.52 -29.88 13.35
CA THR A 81 1.59 -29.54 11.92
C THR A 81 2.97 -29.02 11.54
N ILE A 82 3.60 -28.20 12.40
CA ILE A 82 4.99 -27.75 12.21
C ILE A 82 5.92 -28.98 12.17
N ILE A 83 5.81 -29.88 13.15
CA ILE A 83 6.67 -31.06 13.23
C ILE A 83 6.52 -31.96 11.99
N GLY A 84 5.28 -32.22 11.56
CA GLY A 84 5.00 -33.04 10.37
C GLY A 84 5.53 -32.39 9.09
N SER A 85 5.30 -31.09 8.89
CA SER A 85 5.77 -30.35 7.72
C SER A 85 7.30 -30.24 7.67
N LEU A 86 7.95 -30.01 8.82
CA LEU A 86 9.40 -29.98 8.94
C LEU A 86 10.01 -31.37 8.67
N GLY A 87 9.41 -32.43 9.20
CA GLY A 87 9.84 -33.80 8.94
C GLY A 87 9.75 -34.15 7.45
N PHE A 88 8.64 -33.82 6.80
CA PHE A 88 8.48 -34.00 5.35
C PHE A 88 9.53 -33.22 4.55
N TYR A 89 9.78 -31.96 4.94
CA TYR A 89 10.81 -31.13 4.33
C TYR A 89 12.21 -31.76 4.45
N LEU A 90 12.59 -32.28 5.62
CA LEU A 90 13.90 -32.92 5.81
C LEU A 90 14.07 -34.16 4.93
N VAL A 91 13.05 -35.01 4.82
CA VAL A 91 13.07 -36.19 3.94
C VAL A 91 13.24 -35.78 2.48
N ALA A 92 12.45 -34.80 2.02
CA ALA A 92 12.58 -34.27 0.66
C ALA A 92 13.97 -33.64 0.43
N GLN A 93 14.48 -32.88 1.39
CA GLN A 93 15.80 -32.25 1.32
C GLN A 93 16.91 -33.28 1.19
N LEU A 94 16.87 -34.37 1.95
CA LEU A 94 17.83 -35.48 1.83
C LEU A 94 17.77 -36.15 0.45
N PHE A 95 16.55 -36.35 -0.07
CA PHE A 95 16.36 -36.90 -1.42
C PHE A 95 16.96 -35.98 -2.51
N PHE A 96 16.74 -34.67 -2.43
CA PHE A 96 17.30 -33.72 -3.39
C PHE A 96 18.82 -33.55 -3.25
N VAL A 97 19.38 -33.68 -2.05
CA VAL A 97 20.84 -33.72 -1.85
C VAL A 97 21.43 -34.95 -2.55
N TRP A 98 20.79 -36.11 -2.44
CA TRP A 98 21.19 -37.31 -3.17
C TRP A 98 21.16 -37.10 -4.68
N ALA A 99 20.13 -36.41 -5.18
CA ALA A 99 19.99 -36.02 -6.59
C ALA A 99 20.95 -34.89 -7.05
N GLN A 100 21.88 -34.42 -6.19
CA GLN A 100 22.79 -33.29 -6.45
C GLN A 100 22.11 -31.92 -6.68
N PHE A 101 20.79 -31.82 -6.43
CA PHE A 101 19.99 -30.59 -6.57
C PHE A 101 19.55 -30.00 -5.23
N GLY A 102 20.15 -30.43 -4.11
CA GLY A 102 19.76 -30.03 -2.76
C GLY A 102 19.77 -28.52 -2.51
N MET A 103 20.73 -27.80 -3.11
CA MET A 103 20.84 -26.34 -2.93
C MET A 103 19.68 -25.58 -3.57
N VAL A 104 19.26 -25.99 -4.77
CA VAL A 104 18.14 -25.35 -5.48
C VAL A 104 16.84 -25.56 -4.70
N PHE A 105 16.60 -26.80 -4.23
CA PHE A 105 15.44 -27.10 -3.40
C PHE A 105 15.44 -26.30 -2.09
N PHE A 106 16.60 -26.16 -1.44
CA PHE A 106 16.74 -25.35 -0.22
C PHE A 106 16.37 -23.89 -0.45
N VAL A 107 16.89 -23.25 -1.52
CA VAL A 107 16.60 -21.85 -1.84
C VAL A 107 15.12 -21.64 -2.14
N LEU A 108 14.50 -22.53 -2.93
CA LEU A 108 13.07 -22.47 -3.22
C LEU A 108 12.21 -22.65 -1.97
N ALA A 109 12.59 -23.57 -1.07
CA ALA A 109 11.92 -23.78 0.20
C ALA A 109 12.04 -22.55 1.11
N ALA A 110 13.21 -21.92 1.18
CA ALA A 110 13.43 -20.70 1.95
C ALA A 110 12.60 -19.52 1.42
N LEU A 111 12.60 -19.31 0.10
CA LEU A 111 11.75 -18.30 -0.54
C LEU A 111 10.27 -18.57 -0.27
N THR A 112 9.84 -19.83 -0.36
CA THR A 112 8.47 -20.22 -0.05
C THR A 112 8.15 -19.91 1.41
N ALA A 113 9.02 -20.29 2.36
CA ALA A 113 8.81 -20.00 3.79
C ALA A 113 8.68 -18.50 4.08
N ILE A 114 9.50 -17.67 3.44
CA ILE A 114 9.40 -16.21 3.54
C ILE A 114 8.05 -15.74 2.98
N CYS A 115 7.67 -16.15 1.77
CA CYS A 115 6.39 -15.79 1.16
C CYS A 115 5.19 -16.21 2.01
N LEU A 116 5.28 -17.32 2.75
CA LEU A 116 4.23 -17.76 3.68
C LEU A 116 4.19 -16.97 4.98
N ASN A 117 5.34 -16.46 5.42
CA ASN A 117 5.44 -15.61 6.61
C ASN A 117 4.96 -14.17 6.34
N LEU A 118 5.06 -13.71 5.09
CA LEU A 118 4.43 -12.49 4.60
C LEU A 118 2.90 -12.73 4.58
N GLY A 119 2.28 -12.54 5.75
CA GLY A 119 0.88 -12.87 6.00
C GLY A 119 -0.10 -12.31 4.96
N GLN A 120 -1.23 -13.01 4.81
CA GLN A 120 -2.35 -12.56 4.00
C GLN A 120 -2.85 -11.23 4.56
N ARG A 121 -2.63 -10.15 3.81
CA ARG A 121 -3.16 -8.84 4.16
C ARG A 121 -4.61 -8.76 3.72
N ASP A 122 -5.53 -8.54 4.67
CA ASP A 122 -6.91 -8.22 4.33
C ASP A 122 -6.93 -6.98 3.44
N ARG A 123 -7.56 -7.13 2.26
CA ARG A 123 -7.65 -6.05 1.28
C ARG A 123 -8.43 -4.85 1.81
N ASP A 124 -9.32 -5.08 2.77
CA ASP A 124 -10.13 -4.04 3.40
C ASP A 124 -9.44 -3.37 4.60
N GLN A 125 -8.24 -3.80 5.00
CA GLN A 125 -7.51 -3.11 6.06
C GLN A 125 -6.71 -1.93 5.50
N PRO A 126 -6.81 -0.73 6.11
CA PRO A 126 -6.11 0.46 5.68
C PRO A 126 -4.59 0.22 5.69
N SER A 127 -3.92 0.60 4.59
CA SER A 127 -2.45 0.51 4.52
C SER A 127 -1.82 1.37 5.59
N ALA A 128 -0.60 1.05 6.03
CA ALA A 128 0.12 1.89 6.99
C ALA A 128 0.28 3.34 6.50
N TYR A 129 0.19 3.57 5.19
CA TYR A 129 0.19 4.90 4.58
C TYR A 129 -1.15 5.63 4.70
N SER A 130 -2.26 4.92 4.95
CA SER A 130 -3.56 5.51 5.28
C SER A 130 -3.52 6.25 6.61
N VAL A 131 -2.64 5.88 7.55
CA VAL A 131 -2.42 6.63 8.80
C VAL A 131 -1.98 8.07 8.55
N PHE A 132 -1.31 8.32 7.42
CA PHE A 132 -0.86 9.66 7.03
C PHE A 132 -1.78 10.34 6.02
N ASN A 133 -2.77 9.61 5.50
CA ASN A 133 -3.66 10.08 4.45
C ASN A 133 -4.97 9.27 4.45
N GLU A 134 -5.79 9.48 5.47
CA GLU A 134 -7.02 8.72 5.71
C GLU A 134 -8.01 8.82 4.54
N ASN A 135 -8.04 9.97 3.86
CA ASN A 135 -8.91 10.22 2.71
C ASN A 135 -8.28 9.85 1.36
N CYS A 136 -7.05 9.31 1.33
CA CYS A 136 -6.25 9.13 0.11
C CYS A 136 -6.19 10.42 -0.74
N GLU A 137 -6.15 11.57 -0.08
CA GLU A 137 -6.05 12.86 -0.73
C GLU A 137 -4.66 13.06 -1.35
N ARG A 138 -4.60 13.85 -2.41
CA ARG A 138 -3.36 14.13 -3.10
C ARG A 138 -2.39 14.84 -2.14
N LEU A 139 -1.16 14.34 -2.02
CA LEU A 139 -0.15 15.05 -1.22
C LEU A 139 0.22 16.39 -1.89
N PRO A 140 0.26 17.49 -1.14
CA PRO A 140 0.71 18.78 -1.66
C PRO A 140 2.14 18.65 -2.18
N GLY A 141 2.37 18.99 -3.45
CA GLY A 141 3.67 18.91 -4.11
C GLY A 141 3.87 17.72 -5.06
N GLN A 142 2.96 16.73 -5.13
CA GLN A 142 2.96 15.81 -6.28
C GLN A 142 2.59 16.59 -7.55
N MET A 143 3.21 16.29 -8.71
CA MET A 143 2.81 16.88 -9.99
C MET A 143 1.50 16.28 -10.52
N THR A 144 0.51 17.14 -10.76
CA THR A 144 -0.85 16.79 -11.23
C THR A 144 -0.77 16.47 -12.71
N ALA A 145 -1.65 15.58 -13.20
CA ALA A 145 -1.76 15.35 -14.64
C ALA A 145 -2.09 16.67 -15.35
N GLU A 146 -2.91 17.51 -14.70
CA GLU A 146 -3.28 18.84 -15.17
C GLU A 146 -2.07 19.80 -15.24
N HIS A 147 -1.13 19.71 -14.30
CA HIS A 147 0.11 20.51 -14.34
C HIS A 147 1.06 19.98 -15.42
N PHE A 148 1.18 18.66 -15.57
CA PHE A 148 1.98 18.04 -16.63
C PHE A 148 1.45 18.41 -18.01
N GLU A 149 0.13 18.30 -18.23
CA GLU A 149 -0.52 18.68 -19.47
C GLU A 149 -0.29 20.15 -19.79
N ARG A 150 -0.42 21.05 -18.80
CA ARG A 150 -0.19 22.48 -18.99
C ARG A 150 1.27 22.77 -19.39
N ASP A 151 2.23 22.14 -18.73
CA ASP A 151 3.66 22.34 -19.03
C ASP A 151 4.06 21.76 -20.39
N VAL A 152 3.50 20.60 -20.77
CA VAL A 152 3.74 19.98 -22.08
C VAL A 152 3.09 20.77 -23.21
N LEU A 153 1.86 21.25 -23.01
CA LEU A 153 1.14 22.06 -24.02
C LEU A 153 1.74 23.45 -24.17
N GLN A 154 2.16 24.10 -23.07
CA GLN A 154 2.80 25.42 -23.13
C GLN A 154 4.18 25.39 -23.81
N ARG A 155 4.91 24.27 -23.74
CA ARG A 155 6.17 24.11 -24.47
C ARG A 155 6.01 24.01 -25.99
N ARG A 156 4.82 23.66 -26.50
CA ARG A 156 4.58 23.49 -27.94
C ARG A 156 4.19 24.78 -28.67
N VAL A 157 3.96 25.88 -27.94
CA VAL A 157 3.52 27.18 -28.49
C VAL A 157 4.66 28.21 -28.53
N LYS A 158 5.90 27.78 -28.31
CA LYS A 158 7.12 28.55 -28.62
C LYS A 158 7.85 27.88 -29.76
#